data_AF-A0A810LB19-F1
#
_entry.id   AF-A0A810LB19-F1
#
_cell.length_a   1.000
_cell.length_b   1.000
_cell.length_c   1.000
_cell.angle_alpha   90.00
_cell.angle_beta   90.00
_cell.angle_gamma   90.00
#
_symmetry.space_group_name_H-M   'P 1'
#
loop_
_entity.id
_entity.type
_entity.pdbx_description
1 polymer ?
#
loop_
_entity_poly.entity_id
_entity_poly.type
_entity_poly.pdbx_seq_one_letter_code
_entity_poly.pdbx_strand_id
1 'polypeptide(L)'
;MHAAGAFTVAAFDQTSGVGTYVAMESFEGTLGGRTGAFNFAHSATTGGDGGRHGDHFVVVPSSGTGELTGISGVGGMAVDPDGIHRIWFDHDLPA
;
A
#
# COMPACT_ATOMS: atom_id res chain seq x y z
N MET A 1 -3.80 -1.20 11.03
CA MET A 1 -2.65 -1.80 10.31
C MET A 1 -1.40 -1.15 10.90
N HIS A 2 -0.51 -1.90 11.56
CA HIS A 2 0.80 -1.36 11.96
C HIS A 2 1.79 -1.69 10.84
N ALA A 3 2.31 -0.68 10.17
CA ALA A 3 3.40 -0.87 9.22
C ALA A 3 4.71 -1.01 10.01
N ALA A 4 5.39 -2.15 9.86
CA ALA A 4 6.67 -2.44 10.50
C ALA A 4 7.84 -1.70 9.82
N GLY A 5 7.65 -1.21 8.59
CA GLY A 5 8.61 -0.39 7.86
C GLY A 5 8.13 -0.02 6.46
N ALA A 6 8.67 1.07 5.91
CA ALA A 6 8.38 1.55 4.57
C ALA A 6 9.68 1.92 3.84
N PHE A 7 9.82 1.46 2.60
CA PHE A 7 10.83 1.93 1.65
C PHE A 7 10.11 2.67 0.52
N THR A 8 10.49 3.93 0.31
CA THR A 8 9.82 4.81 -0.66
C THR A 8 10.85 5.53 -1.52
N VAL A 9 10.63 5.55 -2.83
CA VAL A 9 11.34 6.39 -3.78
C VAL A 9 10.33 7.29 -4.46
N ALA A 10 10.59 8.59 -4.48
CA ALA A 10 9.71 9.58 -5.08
C ALA A 10 10.50 10.61 -5.89
N ALA A 11 9.88 11.08 -6.97
CA ALA A 11 10.27 12.28 -7.70
C ALA A 11 9.06 13.21 -7.70
N PHE A 12 9.16 14.34 -6.99
CA PHE A 12 8.05 15.27 -6.79
C PHE A 12 8.52 16.71 -6.93
N ASP A 13 7.89 17.45 -7.85
CA ASP A 13 8.05 18.89 -7.99
C ASP A 13 7.04 19.61 -7.10
N GLN A 14 7.55 20.25 -6.05
CA GLN A 14 6.73 21.00 -5.10
C GLN A 14 6.07 22.24 -5.70
N THR A 15 6.64 22.80 -6.77
CA THR A 15 6.10 24.03 -7.41
C THR A 15 4.85 23.71 -8.20
N SER A 16 4.90 22.64 -9.00
CA SER A 16 3.77 22.23 -9.84
C SER A 16 2.82 21.23 -9.15
N GLY A 17 3.22 20.66 -8.00
CA GLY A 17 2.44 19.62 -7.32
C GLY A 17 2.44 18.28 -8.07
N VAL A 18 3.36 18.10 -9.03
CA VAL A 18 3.42 16.92 -9.90
C VAL A 18 4.49 15.97 -9.40
N GLY A 19 4.19 14.68 -9.37
CA GLY A 19 5.23 13.69 -9.11
C GLY A 19 4.72 12.28 -9.01
N THR A 20 5.66 11.35 -8.94
CA THR A 20 5.38 9.93 -8.81
C THR A 20 6.15 9.37 -7.64
N TYR A 21 5.53 8.43 -6.94
CA TYR A 21 6.21 7.63 -5.93
C TYR A 21 5.98 6.14 -6.18
N VAL A 22 6.94 5.33 -5.73
CA VAL A 22 6.83 3.89 -5.58
C VAL A 22 7.25 3.54 -4.15
N ALA A 23 6.50 2.65 -3.52
CA ALA A 23 6.73 2.24 -2.15
C ALA A 23 6.54 0.74 -1.96
N MET A 24 7.30 0.18 -1.03
CA MET A 24 7.10 -1.15 -0.47
C MET A 24 7.02 -1.02 1.05
N GLU A 25 5.99 -1.63 1.62
CA GLU A 25 5.72 -1.57 3.05
C GLU A 25 5.56 -2.97 3.62
N SER A 26 6.00 -3.13 4.88
CA SER A 26 5.78 -4.32 5.68
C SER A 26 4.64 -4.09 6.65
N PHE A 27 3.68 -5.01 6.69
CA PHE A 27 2.65 -5.07 7.72
C PHE A 27 2.98 -6.18 8.71
N GLU A 28 2.79 -5.90 9.99
CA GLU A 28 2.77 -6.91 11.04
C GLU A 28 1.56 -6.65 11.96
N GLY A 29 0.75 -7.67 12.19
CA GLY A 29 -0.40 -7.56 13.07
C GLY A 29 -1.49 -8.58 12.74
N THR A 30 -2.74 -8.17 12.96
CA THR A 30 -3.90 -9.04 12.81
C THR A 30 -4.81 -8.54 11.68
N LEU A 31 -5.16 -9.44 10.75
CA LEU A 31 -6.13 -9.22 9.68
C LEU A 31 -7.23 -10.27 9.79
N GLY A 32 -8.49 -9.86 9.91
CA GLY A 32 -9.61 -10.81 10.02
C GLY A 32 -9.48 -11.79 11.19
N GLY A 33 -8.82 -11.41 12.29
CA GLY A 33 -8.53 -12.29 13.43
C GLY A 33 -7.30 -13.18 13.28
N ARG A 34 -6.64 -13.18 12.11
CA ARG A 34 -5.43 -13.97 11.83
C ARG A 34 -4.17 -13.12 12.01
N THR A 35 -3.23 -13.62 12.80
CA THR A 35 -2.00 -12.92 13.15
C THR A 35 -0.83 -13.34 12.27
N GLY A 36 -0.11 -12.37 11.73
CA GLY A 36 1.06 -12.60 10.89
C GLY A 36 1.61 -11.30 10.33
N ALA A 37 2.42 -11.44 9.29
CA ALA A 37 2.96 -10.31 8.53
C ALA A 37 2.81 -10.55 7.03
N PHE A 38 2.88 -9.49 6.24
CA PHE A 38 3.06 -9.56 4.79
C PHE A 38 3.64 -8.23 4.28
N ASN A 39 4.17 -8.23 3.06
CA ASN A 39 4.61 -7.01 2.39
C ASN A 39 3.63 -6.63 1.29
N PHE A 40 3.50 -5.35 0.99
CA PHE A 40 2.76 -4.86 -0.15
C PHE A 40 3.52 -3.75 -0.87
N ALA A 41 3.41 -3.71 -2.19
CA ALA A 41 3.99 -2.67 -3.04
C ALA A 41 2.87 -1.79 -3.58
N HIS A 42 3.11 -0.49 -3.65
CA HIS A 42 2.14 0.44 -4.21
C HIS A 42 2.80 1.70 -4.79
N SER A 43 2.11 2.35 -5.72
CA SER A 43 2.60 3.55 -6.39
C SER A 43 1.45 4.43 -6.83
N ALA A 44 1.73 5.71 -7.04
CA ALA A 44 0.84 6.60 -7.77
C ALA A 44 1.58 7.82 -8.31
N THR A 45 0.93 8.48 -9.26
CA THR A 45 1.33 9.78 -9.78
C THR A 45 0.28 10.82 -9.44
N THR A 46 0.74 11.96 -8.94
CA THR A 46 -0.06 13.18 -8.76
C THR A 46 0.15 14.09 -9.98
N GLY A 47 -0.95 14.50 -10.61
CA GLY A 47 -0.99 15.49 -11.68
C GLY A 47 -1.08 16.92 -11.15
N GLY A 48 -0.83 17.91 -12.02
CA GLY A 48 -0.75 19.32 -11.62
C GLY A 48 -2.11 19.94 -11.24
N ASP A 49 -3.21 19.24 -11.52
CA ASP A 49 -4.56 19.54 -11.05
C ASP A 49 -4.85 18.95 -9.65
N GLY A 50 -3.86 18.31 -9.02
CA GLY A 50 -4.01 17.57 -7.77
C GLY A 50 -4.64 16.19 -7.94
N GLY A 51 -4.99 15.80 -9.17
CA GLY A 51 -5.55 14.48 -9.48
C GLY A 51 -4.51 13.37 -9.29
N ARG A 52 -4.96 12.20 -8.83
CA ARG A 52 -4.13 11.02 -8.66
C ARG A 52 -4.44 10.00 -9.76
N HIS A 53 -3.41 9.41 -10.35
CA HIS A 53 -3.57 8.42 -11.43
C HIS A 53 -2.44 7.38 -11.41
N GLY A 54 -2.63 6.30 -12.18
CA GLY A 54 -1.64 5.22 -12.27
C GLY A 54 -1.48 4.45 -10.96
N ASP A 55 -2.55 4.33 -10.18
CA ASP A 55 -2.53 3.60 -8.92
C ASP A 55 -2.17 2.15 -9.14
N HIS A 56 -1.19 1.69 -8.38
CA HIS A 56 -0.83 0.28 -8.27
C HIS A 56 -0.82 -0.10 -6.81
N PHE A 57 -1.35 -1.28 -6.50
CA PHE A 57 -1.22 -1.91 -5.20
C PHE A 57 -1.22 -3.42 -5.38
N VAL A 58 -0.30 -4.10 -4.70
CA VAL A 58 -0.27 -5.57 -4.67
C VAL A 58 0.29 -6.05 -3.33
N VAL A 59 -0.37 -7.04 -2.74
CA VAL A 59 0.26 -7.85 -1.68
C VAL A 59 1.35 -8.69 -2.34
N VAL A 60 2.60 -8.51 -1.91
CA VAL A 60 3.76 -9.16 -2.53
C VAL A 60 3.56 -10.68 -2.42
N PRO A 61 3.55 -11.41 -3.56
CA PRO A 61 3.32 -12.85 -3.55
C PRO A 61 4.28 -13.57 -2.61
N SER A 62 3.74 -14.53 -1.85
CA SER A 62 4.49 -15.35 -0.89
C SER A 62 5.18 -14.59 0.25
N SER A 63 4.87 -13.31 0.46
CA SER A 63 5.42 -12.53 1.59
C SER A 63 4.72 -12.81 2.92
N GLY A 64 3.56 -13.47 2.90
CA GLY A 64 2.76 -13.77 4.08
C GLY A 64 3.45 -14.73 5.06
N THR A 65 3.40 -14.41 6.35
CA THR A 65 3.94 -15.23 7.45
C THR A 65 2.87 -15.56 8.48
N GLY A 66 3.15 -16.57 9.32
CA GLY A 66 2.23 -16.98 10.40
C GLY A 66 0.87 -17.41 9.84
N GLU A 67 -0.20 -16.91 10.43
CA GLU A 67 -1.56 -17.22 9.96
C GLU A 67 -1.91 -16.47 8.67
N LEU A 68 -1.03 -15.60 8.16
CA LEU A 68 -1.21 -14.89 6.88
C LEU A 68 -0.41 -15.52 5.73
N THR A 69 0.21 -16.67 5.93
CA THR A 69 0.88 -17.41 4.84
C THR A 69 -0.10 -17.73 3.72
N GLY A 70 0.31 -17.45 2.48
CA GLY A 70 -0.52 -17.63 1.29
C GLY A 70 -1.43 -16.45 0.96
N ILE A 71 -1.37 -15.35 1.72
CA ILE A 71 -2.15 -14.15 1.40
C ILE A 71 -1.84 -13.62 0.00
N SER A 72 -2.88 -13.20 -0.70
CA SER A 72 -2.80 -12.42 -1.93
C SER A 72 -3.79 -11.27 -1.87
N GLY A 73 -3.58 -10.24 -2.68
CA GLY A 73 -4.49 -9.12 -2.70
C GLY A 73 -4.06 -8.00 -3.64
N VAL A 74 -5.05 -7.22 -4.07
CA VAL A 74 -4.90 -6.04 -4.91
C VAL A 74 -5.80 -4.95 -4.35
N GLY A 75 -5.48 -3.69 -4.66
CA GLY A 75 -6.21 -2.59 -4.06
C GLY A 75 -5.74 -1.23 -4.53
N GLY A 76 -5.72 -0.31 -3.59
CA GLY A 76 -5.26 1.05 -3.83
C GLY A 76 -5.07 1.83 -2.54
N MET A 77 -4.83 3.11 -2.71
CA MET A 77 -4.70 4.06 -1.61
C MET A 77 -5.45 5.34 -1.96
N ALA A 78 -6.20 5.86 -1.00
CA ALA A 78 -6.79 7.18 -1.04
C ALA A 78 -6.11 8.09 -0.02
N VAL A 79 -6.17 9.40 -0.24
CA VAL A 79 -5.83 10.39 0.76
C VAL A 79 -7.13 11.07 1.16
N ASP A 80 -7.51 10.95 2.43
CA ASP A 80 -8.71 11.57 2.96
C ASP A 80 -8.51 13.10 3.08
N PRO A 81 -9.60 13.90 3.19
CA PRO A 81 -9.50 15.35 3.35
C PRO A 81 -8.69 15.82 4.57
N ASP A 82 -8.51 14.96 5.57
CA ASP A 82 -7.69 15.19 6.76
C ASP A 82 -6.18 14.90 6.53
N GLY A 83 -5.81 14.49 5.32
CA GLY A 83 -4.44 14.16 4.94
C GLY A 83 -4.02 12.73 5.29
N ILE A 84 -4.91 11.91 5.85
CA ILE A 84 -4.59 10.53 6.22
C ILE A 84 -4.58 9.66 4.96
N HIS A 85 -3.51 8.89 4.79
CA HIS A 85 -3.42 7.87 3.77
C HIS A 85 -4.24 6.65 4.18
N ARG A 86 -5.27 6.30 3.41
CA ARG A 86 -6.05 5.08 3.57
C ARG A 86 -5.70 4.06 2.52
N ILE A 87 -5.15 2.95 2.97
CA ILE A 87 -4.95 1.76 2.15
C ILE A 87 -6.22 0.92 2.20
N TRP A 88 -6.66 0.44 1.04
CA TRP A 88 -7.71 -0.55 0.90
C TRP A 88 -7.24 -1.63 -0.06
N PHE A 89 -7.63 -2.87 0.19
CA PHE A 89 -7.33 -3.98 -0.69
C PHE A 89 -8.33 -5.11 -0.48
N ASP A 90 -8.69 -5.75 -1.58
CA ASP A 90 -9.34 -7.05 -1.55
C ASP A 90 -8.25 -8.09 -1.33
N HIS A 91 -8.52 -9.05 -0.46
CA HIS A 91 -7.59 -10.13 -0.18
C HIS A 91 -8.26 -11.49 -0.31
N ASP A 92 -7.46 -12.45 -0.73
CA ASP A 92 -7.75 -13.87 -0.62
C ASP A 92 -6.71 -14.50 0.28
N LEU A 93 -7.18 -15.38 1.15
CA LEU A 93 -6.35 -16.06 2.12
C LEU A 93 -6.83 -17.50 2.25
N PRO A 94 -5.97 -18.50 1.93
CA PRO A 94 -6.32 -19.89 2.08
C PRO A 94 -6.81 -20.21 3.50
N ALA A 95 -7.79 -21.11 3.58
CA ALA A 95 -8.30 -21.64 4.84
C ALA A 95 -7.20 -22.36 5.64
#